data_AF-A0A078JUT7-F1
#
_entry.id   AF-A0A078JUT7-F1
#
_cell.length_a   1.000
_cell.length_b   1.000
_cell.length_c   1.000
_cell.angle_alpha   90.00
_cell.angle_beta   90.00
_cell.angle_gamma   90.00
#
_symmetry.space_group_name_H-M   'P 1'
#
loop_
_entity.id
_entity.type
_entity.pdbx_description
1 polymer ?
#
loop_
_entity_poly.entity_id
_entity_poly.type
_entity_poly.pdbx_seq_one_letter_code
_entity_poly.pdbx_strand_id
1 'polypeptide(L)'
;MDVERKRKKEARQVHKRSKQAQNSIGIKGKMIAKKHYAEKAQLKKTLKMREESSSRCKTDEDVHEGAVHAYLLDRENTSQAKVLSNTIKQKRKEKAGKWEVPL
;
A
#
# COMPACT_ATOMS: atom_id res chain seq x y z
N MET A 1 13.87 -29.82 -20.88
CA MET A 1 12.44 -29.99 -20.53
C MET A 1 11.63 -29.68 -21.77
N ASP A 2 11.11 -30.73 -22.39
CA ASP A 2 10.35 -30.65 -23.65
C ASP A 2 9.20 -29.65 -23.53
N VAL A 3 8.98 -28.87 -24.58
CA VAL A 3 7.93 -27.83 -24.64
C VAL A 3 6.56 -28.39 -24.27
N GLU A 4 6.27 -29.61 -24.72
CA GLU A 4 5.02 -30.31 -24.39
C GLU A 4 4.85 -30.59 -22.90
N ARG A 5 5.95 -30.94 -22.20
CA ARG A 5 5.92 -31.20 -20.76
C ARG A 5 5.64 -29.92 -19.98
N LYS A 6 6.23 -28.78 -20.39
CA LYS A 6 5.98 -27.46 -19.77
C LYS A 6 4.52 -27.04 -19.95
N ARG A 7 3.99 -27.10 -21.17
CA ARG A 7 2.58 -26.78 -21.47
C ARG A 7 1.62 -27.61 -20.61
N LYS A 8 1.82 -28.93 -20.57
CA LYS A 8 0.97 -29.82 -19.75
C LYS A 8 1.11 -29.51 -18.25
N LYS A 9 2.28 -29.05 -17.78
CA LYS A 9 2.49 -28.65 -16.38
C LYS A 9 1.74 -27.36 -16.03
N GLU A 10 1.80 -26.35 -16.89
CA GLU A 10 1.09 -25.08 -16.72
C GLU A 10 -0.42 -25.27 -16.72
N ALA A 11 -0.95 -26.04 -17.67
CA ALA A 11 -2.39 -26.35 -17.73
C ALA A 11 -2.89 -27.05 -16.44
N ARG A 12 -2.11 -27.99 -15.90
CA ARG A 12 -2.45 -28.69 -14.63
C ARG A 12 -2.28 -27.83 -13.38
N GLN A 13 -1.55 -26.71 -13.48
CA GLN A 13 -1.20 -25.90 -12.31
C GLN A 13 -2.45 -25.29 -11.66
N VAL A 14 -3.48 -24.94 -12.45
CA VAL A 14 -4.74 -24.37 -11.95
C VAL A 14 -5.45 -25.37 -11.02
N HIS A 15 -5.69 -26.60 -11.49
CA HIS A 15 -6.31 -27.64 -10.67
C HIS A 15 -5.46 -28.02 -9.46
N LYS A 16 -4.13 -28.09 -9.63
CA LYS A 16 -3.21 -28.40 -8.53
C LYS A 16 -3.23 -27.34 -7.44
N ARG A 17 -3.26 -26.05 -7.81
CA ARG A 17 -3.35 -24.93 -6.85
C ARG A 17 -4.65 -24.99 -6.04
N SER A 18 -5.79 -25.20 -6.71
CA SER A 18 -7.09 -25.36 -6.03
C SER A 18 -7.09 -26.54 -5.05
N LYS A 19 -6.63 -27.71 -5.50
CA LYS A 19 -6.51 -28.91 -4.66
C LYS A 19 -5.57 -28.69 -3.47
N GLN A 20 -4.46 -28.00 -3.66
CA GLN A 20 -3.52 -27.67 -2.59
C GLN A 20 -4.15 -26.75 -1.54
N ALA A 21 -4.89 -25.73 -1.96
CA ALA A 21 -5.56 -24.81 -1.05
C ALA A 21 -6.64 -25.51 -0.21
N GLN A 22 -7.44 -26.37 -0.83
CA GLN A 22 -8.52 -27.12 -0.14
C GLN A 22 -7.97 -28.16 0.85
N ASN A 23 -6.90 -28.87 0.47
CA ASN A 23 -6.41 -30.02 1.24
C ASN A 23 -5.29 -29.67 2.23
N SER A 24 -4.70 -28.47 2.15
CA SER A 24 -3.62 -28.07 3.07
C SER A 24 -4.16 -27.68 4.44
N ILE A 25 -3.74 -28.42 5.47
CA ILE A 25 -4.20 -28.22 6.86
C ILE A 25 -3.14 -27.46 7.67
N GLY A 26 -3.59 -26.74 8.70
CA GLY A 26 -2.73 -26.09 9.69
C GLY A 26 -1.94 -24.90 9.14
N ILE A 27 -0.68 -24.77 9.59
CA ILE A 27 0.19 -23.63 9.25
C ILE A 27 0.44 -23.56 7.74
N LYS A 28 0.52 -24.71 7.06
CA LYS A 28 0.73 -24.77 5.61
C LYS A 28 -0.42 -24.10 4.83
N GLY A 29 -1.67 -24.35 5.23
CA GLY A 29 -2.84 -23.69 4.64
C GLY A 29 -2.84 -22.18 4.89
N LYS A 30 -2.51 -21.74 6.11
CA LYS A 30 -2.39 -20.31 6.44
C LYS A 30 -1.33 -19.61 5.59
N MET A 31 -0.17 -20.24 5.37
CA MET A 31 0.89 -19.70 4.51
C MET A 31 0.45 -19.60 3.04
N ILE A 32 -0.27 -20.62 2.53
CA ILE A 32 -0.79 -20.62 1.15
C ILE A 32 -1.80 -19.49 0.96
N ALA A 33 -2.74 -19.30 1.89
CA ALA A 33 -3.70 -18.21 1.84
C ALA A 33 -3.02 -16.83 1.87
N LYS A 34 -2.01 -16.64 2.74
CA LYS A 34 -1.24 -15.39 2.81
C LYS A 34 -0.51 -15.09 1.49
N LYS A 35 0.10 -16.11 0.87
CA LYS A 35 0.76 -15.97 -0.44
C LYS A 35 -0.23 -15.59 -1.53
N HIS A 36 -1.37 -16.27 -1.62
CA HIS A 36 -2.40 -15.96 -2.62
C HIS A 36 -2.99 -14.56 -2.46
N TYR A 37 -3.16 -14.07 -1.23
CA TYR A 37 -3.61 -12.70 -0.99
C TYR A 37 -2.59 -11.68 -1.52
N ALA A 38 -1.30 -11.87 -1.22
CA ALA A 38 -0.24 -11.00 -1.68
C ALA A 38 -0.13 -10.97 -3.22
N GLU A 39 -0.17 -12.16 -3.86
CA GLU A 39 -0.17 -12.30 -5.32
C GLU A 39 -1.36 -11.56 -5.96
N LYS A 40 -2.57 -11.72 -5.40
CA LYS A 40 -3.79 -11.07 -5.89
C LYS A 40 -3.73 -9.55 -5.73
N ALA A 41 -3.22 -9.07 -4.59
CA ALA A 41 -3.07 -7.64 -4.34
C ALA A 41 -2.03 -7.01 -5.30
N GLN A 42 -0.91 -7.69 -5.53
CA GLN A 42 0.11 -7.25 -6.49
C GLN A 42 -0.47 -7.18 -7.91
N LEU A 43 -1.16 -8.23 -8.35
CA LEU A 43 -1.79 -8.25 -9.68
C LEU A 43 -2.83 -7.14 -9.86
N LYS A 44 -3.69 -6.92 -8.87
CA LYS A 44 -4.65 -5.81 -8.89
C LYS A 44 -3.97 -4.46 -9.03
N LYS A 45 -2.88 -4.22 -8.27
CA LYS A 45 -2.09 -2.99 -8.39
C LYS A 45 -1.48 -2.86 -9.79
N THR A 46 -0.90 -3.92 -10.34
CA THR A 46 -0.30 -3.87 -11.70
C THR A 46 -1.32 -3.62 -12.79
N LEU A 47 -2.53 -4.18 -12.68
CA LEU A 47 -3.62 -3.93 -13.63
C LEU A 47 -4.10 -2.48 -13.52
N LYS A 48 -4.37 -2.01 -12.30
CA LYS A 48 -4.78 -0.61 -12.06
C LYS A 48 -3.75 0.40 -12.59
N MET A 49 -2.46 0.21 -12.31
CA MET A 49 -1.40 1.07 -12.85
C MET A 49 -1.37 1.07 -14.39
N ARG A 50 -1.61 -0.08 -15.02
CA ARG A 50 -1.64 -0.21 -16.49
C ARG A 50 -2.88 0.46 -17.08
N GLU A 51 -4.04 0.29 -16.45
CA GLU A 51 -5.30 0.95 -16.83
C GLU A 51 -5.13 2.48 -16.74
N GLU A 52 -4.63 3.01 -15.62
CA GLU A 52 -4.37 4.44 -15.40
C GLU A 52 -3.33 5.03 -16.36
N SER A 53 -2.30 4.24 -16.73
CA SER A 53 -1.31 4.65 -17.72
C SER A 53 -1.90 4.68 -19.14
N SER A 54 -2.82 3.77 -19.46
CA SER A 54 -3.48 3.74 -20.76
C SER A 54 -4.51 4.87 -20.94
N SER A 55 -5.12 5.33 -19.85
CA SER A 55 -6.08 6.45 -19.85
C SER A 55 -5.42 7.83 -19.83
N ARG A 56 -4.08 7.93 -19.73
CA ARG A 56 -3.33 9.20 -19.76
C ARG A 56 -3.22 9.84 -21.15
N CYS A 57 -4.03 9.41 -22.11
CA CYS A 57 -4.20 10.13 -23.37
C CYS A 57 -5.32 11.17 -23.20
N LYS A 58 -4.90 12.43 -22.99
CA LYS A 58 -5.70 13.66 -22.92
C LYS A 58 -6.56 13.85 -21.66
N THR A 59 -5.97 14.52 -20.67
CA THR A 59 -6.74 15.44 -19.83
C THR A 59 -6.10 16.82 -19.95
N ASP A 60 -6.65 17.61 -20.87
CA ASP A 60 -6.66 19.06 -20.74
C ASP A 60 -7.72 19.37 -19.67
N GLU A 61 -7.37 19.22 -18.39
CA GLU A 61 -8.29 19.48 -17.29
C GLU A 61 -7.86 20.76 -16.57
N ASP A 62 -8.78 21.70 -16.61
CA ASP A 62 -8.73 23.06 -16.12
C ASP A 62 -8.32 23.08 -14.63
N VAL A 63 -7.48 24.05 -14.28
CA VAL A 63 -6.83 24.14 -12.97
C VAL A 63 -7.89 24.24 -11.87
N HIS A 64 -8.01 23.20 -11.03
CA HIS A 64 -8.99 23.15 -9.96
C HIS A 64 -8.70 24.21 -8.87
N GLU A 65 -9.77 24.81 -8.37
CA GLU A 65 -9.78 25.84 -7.31
C GLU A 65 -9.21 25.25 -6.01
N GLY A 66 -7.91 25.46 -5.79
CA GLY A 66 -7.10 24.75 -4.78
C GLY A 66 -5.60 24.62 -5.13
N ALA A 67 -5.19 25.06 -6.33
CA ALA A 67 -3.79 25.13 -6.74
C ALA A 67 -3.01 26.15 -5.92
N VAL A 68 -2.40 25.69 -4.83
CA VAL A 68 -1.36 26.46 -4.14
C VAL A 68 -0.06 26.32 -4.93
N HIS A 69 0.73 27.40 -5.03
CA HIS A 69 2.01 27.36 -5.74
C HIS A 69 2.89 26.21 -5.23
N ALA A 70 3.69 25.58 -6.11
CA ALA A 70 4.47 24.38 -5.81
C ALA A 70 5.34 24.47 -4.54
N TYR A 71 5.77 25.67 -4.15
CA TYR A 71 6.56 25.93 -2.95
C TYR A 71 5.76 25.88 -1.62
N LEU A 72 4.43 25.72 -1.67
CA LEU A 72 3.55 25.70 -0.50
C LEU A 72 2.77 24.38 -0.34
N LEU A 73 2.87 23.44 -1.31
CA LEU A 73 2.09 22.20 -1.32
C LEU A 73 2.43 21.25 -0.15
N ASP A 74 3.69 21.21 0.28
CA ASP A 74 4.17 20.36 1.39
C ASP A 74 4.27 21.12 2.72
N ARG A 75 3.85 22.39 2.76
CA ARG A 75 3.88 23.21 3.97
C ARG A 75 2.50 23.15 4.61
N GLU A 76 2.31 22.24 5.55
CA GLU A 76 1.15 22.30 6.44
C GLU A 76 1.09 23.70 7.06
N ASN A 77 0.00 24.44 6.85
CA ASN A 77 -0.24 25.73 7.50
C ASN A 77 -0.44 25.47 9.00
N THR A 78 0.66 25.31 9.74
CA THR A 78 0.64 25.16 11.18
C THR A 78 0.05 26.44 11.76
N SER A 79 -1.19 26.38 12.25
CA SER A 79 -1.76 27.47 13.04
C SER A 79 -0.83 27.75 14.23
N GLN A 80 -0.01 28.81 14.13
CA GLN A 80 1.07 29.07 15.08
C GLN A 80 0.55 29.24 16.53
N ALA A 81 -0.73 29.62 16.69
CA ALA A 81 -1.39 29.71 17.99
C ALA A 81 -1.53 28.36 18.71
N LYS A 82 -1.84 27.27 17.98
CA LYS A 82 -1.89 25.92 18.58
C LYS A 82 -0.49 25.38 18.84
N VAL A 83 0.50 25.73 18.01
CA VAL A 83 1.91 25.33 18.23
C VAL A 83 2.49 26.00 19.48
N LEU A 84 2.21 27.28 19.74
CA LEU A 84 2.70 27.97 20.94
C LEU A 84 2.06 27.42 22.23
N SER A 85 0.76 27.16 22.22
CA SER A 85 0.09 26.56 23.38
C SER A 85 0.47 25.09 23.59
N ASN A 86 0.67 24.33 22.50
CA ASN A 86 1.15 22.95 22.55
C ASN A 86 2.62 22.86 22.94
N THR A 87 3.47 23.81 22.56
CA THR A 87 4.89 23.85 22.96
C THR A 87 5.06 24.21 24.43
N ILE A 88 4.20 25.07 25.02
CA ILE A 88 4.19 25.30 26.47
C ILE A 88 3.72 24.05 27.22
N LYS A 89 2.70 23.37 26.70
CA LYS A 89 2.22 22.09 27.27
C LYS A 89 3.26 20.98 27.10
N GLN A 90 3.96 20.91 25.98
CA GLN A 90 5.09 20.02 25.74
C GLN A 90 6.24 20.35 26.69
N LYS A 91 6.66 21.60 26.87
CA LYS A 91 7.71 21.96 27.84
C LYS A 91 7.34 21.57 29.29
N ARG A 92 6.06 21.65 29.67
CA ARG A 92 5.57 21.16 30.98
C ARG A 92 5.55 19.64 31.06
N LYS A 93 5.13 18.95 29.99
CA LYS A 93 5.18 17.49 29.87
C LYS A 93 6.61 16.95 29.79
N GLU A 94 7.51 17.59 29.07
CA GLU A 94 8.96 17.29 28.99
C GLU A 94 9.65 17.50 30.33
N LYS A 95 9.20 18.44 31.18
CA LYS A 95 9.74 18.52 32.56
C LYS A 95 9.39 17.27 33.39
N ALA A 96 8.24 16.66 33.14
CA ALA A 96 7.79 15.42 33.79
C ALA A 96 8.22 14.14 33.04
N GLY A 97 8.42 14.23 31.73
CA GLY A 97 8.69 13.13 30.78
C GLY A 97 10.07 13.24 30.11
N LYS A 98 10.98 14.07 30.65
CA LYS A 98 12.39 14.13 30.23
C LYS A 98 13.07 12.75 30.30
N TRP A 99 12.52 11.86 31.12
CA TRP A 99 12.94 10.47 31.28
C TRP A 99 11.97 9.46 30.69
N GLU A 100 10.85 9.89 30.09
CA GLU A 100 9.87 9.00 29.50
C GLU A 100 10.03 9.00 27.98
N VAL A 101 10.68 7.93 27.51
CA VAL A 101 10.92 7.64 26.10
C VAL A 101 9.60 7.14 25.48
N PRO A 102 9.27 7.48 24.22
CA PRO A 102 8.05 7.01 23.58
C PRO A 102 7.98 5.47 23.60
N LEU A 103 6.99 4.95 24.31
CA LEU A 103 6.50 3.58 24.15
C LEU A 103 5.44 3.55 23.05
#